data_AF-A0AA88VPZ8-F1
#
_entry.id   AF-A0AA88VPZ8-F1
#
_cell.length_a   1.000
_cell.length_b   1.000
_cell.length_c   1.000
_cell.angle_alpha   90.00
_cell.angle_beta   90.00
_cell.angle_gamma   90.00
#
_symmetry.space_group_name_H-M   'P 1'
#
loop_
_entity.id
_entity.type
_entity.pdbx_description
1 polymer ?
#
loop_
_entity_poly.entity_id
_entity_poly.type
_entity_poly.pdbx_seq_one_letter_code
_entity_poly.pdbx_strand_id
1 'polypeptide(L)'
;MMDVSTKDVHEWFDSRSDNEKAPDHLEFQGKPYFEVGMIFVDNKVFKDVVKQYSINKTRPIKFTKNMRTKIRAVCKSEDCGWFVYASEHDKSTSVQVKTVEEKHTCSRHHINKAAGSKWLAKKYMDRFVVNPSMPTKALSKTVFRELKLKVKRTTIYTAKALIQTMISGTVEEQYGKFWDYLSELKRVHPRTTAMIKLD
;
A
#
# COMPACT_ATOMS: atom_id res chain seq x y z
N MET A 1 16.17 53.14 10.15
CA MET A 1 15.22 52.01 10.19
C MET A 1 15.88 50.89 9.42
N MET A 2 16.32 49.87 10.14
CA MET A 2 17.10 48.75 9.63
C MET A 2 16.13 47.69 9.12
N ASP A 3 16.31 47.21 7.89
CA ASP A 3 15.67 46.00 7.38
C ASP A 3 16.77 45.06 6.89
N VAL A 4 16.82 43.87 7.49
CA VAL A 4 17.88 42.88 7.31
C VAL A 4 17.51 42.01 6.11
N SER A 5 18.31 42.15 5.06
CA SER A 5 18.24 41.41 3.80
C SER A 5 18.43 39.91 4.03
N THR A 6 17.48 39.12 3.53
CA THR A 6 17.35 37.66 3.58
C THR A 6 18.42 36.92 2.78
N LYS A 7 19.68 36.96 3.23
CA LYS A 7 20.80 36.20 2.65
C LYS A 7 21.19 34.92 3.40
N ASP A 8 20.50 34.52 4.46
CA ASP A 8 20.88 33.36 5.29
C ASP A 8 19.93 32.15 5.20
N VAL A 9 19.61 31.67 3.99
CA VAL A 9 18.86 30.40 3.82
C VAL A 9 19.35 29.52 2.66
N HIS A 10 20.54 29.80 2.09
CA HIS A 10 20.98 29.18 0.83
C HIS A 10 22.19 28.23 0.93
N GLU A 11 22.49 27.65 2.10
CA GLU A 11 23.63 26.72 2.26
C GLU A 11 23.28 25.41 2.98
N TRP A 12 22.10 24.82 2.70
CA TRP A 12 21.71 23.51 3.28
C TRP A 12 21.10 22.52 2.27
N PHE A 13 21.37 22.71 0.97
CA PHE A 13 20.96 21.77 -0.07
C PHE A 13 22.07 21.58 -1.10
N ASP A 14 23.24 21.11 -0.66
CA ASP A 14 24.07 20.29 -1.54
C ASP A 14 25.04 19.43 -0.73
N SER A 15 24.71 18.14 -0.60
CA SER A 15 25.64 17.00 -0.73
C SER A 15 25.05 15.72 -0.16
N ARG A 16 25.19 14.63 -0.94
CA ARG A 16 24.81 13.22 -0.70
C ARG A 16 23.34 12.92 -1.00
N SER A 17 22.96 11.88 -1.71
CA SER A 17 23.62 10.77 -2.42
C SER A 17 22.41 9.96 -2.93
N ASP A 18 22.42 9.54 -4.19
CA ASP A 18 21.58 8.49 -4.80
C ASP A 18 20.30 8.11 -4.03
N ASN A 19 19.22 8.88 -4.20
CA ASN A 19 17.89 8.41 -3.82
C ASN A 19 17.35 7.52 -4.95
N GLU A 20 17.88 6.30 -5.03
CA GLU A 20 17.06 5.17 -5.48
C GLU A 20 15.83 5.17 -4.56
N LYS A 21 14.71 5.69 -5.07
CA LYS A 21 13.42 5.60 -4.39
C LYS A 21 13.26 4.14 -3.97
N ALA A 22 13.29 3.90 -2.66
CA ALA A 22 12.95 2.61 -2.10
C ALA A 22 11.65 2.15 -2.78
N PRO A 23 11.62 0.97 -3.41
CA PRO A 23 10.48 0.57 -4.23
C PRO A 23 9.23 0.66 -3.34
N ASP A 24 8.30 1.50 -3.78
CA ASP A 24 7.01 1.66 -3.15
C ASP A 24 6.37 0.27 -3.12
N HIS A 25 6.38 -0.35 -1.93
CA HIS A 25 5.86 -1.68 -1.61
C HIS A 25 6.17 -2.75 -2.68
N LEU A 26 7.07 -3.70 -2.38
CA LEU A 26 7.21 -4.91 -3.20
C LEU A 26 5.83 -5.60 -3.33
N GLU A 27 5.14 -5.38 -4.44
CA GLU A 27 3.84 -6.00 -4.71
C GLU A 27 4.13 -7.48 -4.87
N PHE A 28 3.72 -8.26 -3.88
CA PHE A 28 3.78 -9.71 -4.01
C PHE A 28 2.78 -10.12 -5.10
N GLN A 29 3.24 -10.24 -6.34
CA GLN A 29 2.46 -10.57 -7.54
C GLN A 29 2.08 -12.07 -7.62
N GLY A 30 2.13 -12.79 -6.49
CA GLY A 30 1.79 -14.21 -6.39
C GLY A 30 0.72 -14.53 -5.34
N LYS A 31 0.34 -15.80 -5.24
CA LYS A 31 -0.40 -16.30 -4.07
C LYS A 31 0.60 -16.38 -2.91
N PRO A 32 0.43 -15.60 -1.83
CA PRO A 32 1.39 -15.58 -0.72
C PRO A 32 1.48 -16.96 -0.08
N TYR A 33 2.69 -17.35 0.27
CA TYR A 33 3.06 -18.55 1.01
C TYR A 33 4.16 -18.18 2.02
N PHE A 34 4.41 -19.06 2.99
CA PHE A 34 5.40 -18.83 4.03
C PHE A 34 6.24 -20.09 4.19
N GLU A 35 7.55 -19.94 4.11
CA GLU A 35 8.49 -21.03 4.36
C GLU A 35 9.48 -20.59 5.44
N VAL A 36 9.96 -21.56 6.22
CA VAL A 36 11.00 -21.33 7.21
C VAL A 36 12.26 -20.85 6.48
N GLY A 37 12.86 -19.76 6.97
CA GLY A 37 14.04 -19.16 6.37
C GLY A 37 13.76 -17.93 5.52
N MET A 38 12.52 -17.70 5.06
CA MET A 38 12.16 -16.49 4.31
C MET A 38 12.44 -15.21 5.09
N ILE A 39 13.06 -14.21 4.46
CA ILE A 39 13.39 -12.92 5.06
C ILE A 39 12.56 -11.82 4.40
N PHE A 40 11.95 -10.98 5.22
CA PHE A 40 11.25 -9.77 4.81
C PHE A 40 12.05 -8.55 5.24
N VAL A 41 12.11 -7.53 4.38
CA VAL A 41 12.86 -6.28 4.62
C VAL A 41 12.47 -5.61 5.94
N ASP A 42 11.19 -5.67 6.30
CA ASP A 42 10.71 -5.18 7.58
C ASP A 42 9.42 -5.89 8.05
N ASN A 43 9.02 -5.55 9.28
CA ASN A 43 7.77 -5.98 9.89
C ASN A 43 6.51 -5.55 9.11
N LYS A 44 6.56 -4.44 8.37
CA LYS A 44 5.42 -3.89 7.64
C LYS A 44 5.12 -4.76 6.42
N VAL A 45 6.15 -5.07 5.62
CA VAL A 45 6.08 -5.99 4.48
C VAL A 45 5.59 -7.36 4.95
N PHE A 46 6.15 -7.92 6.03
CA PHE A 46 5.66 -9.19 6.59
C PHE A 46 4.16 -9.14 6.92
N LYS A 47 3.71 -8.09 7.62
CA LYS A 47 2.28 -7.93 7.96
C LYS A 47 1.40 -7.80 6.73
N ASP A 48 1.86 -7.11 5.70
CA ASP A 48 1.08 -6.91 4.47
C ASP A 48 0.96 -8.21 3.68
N VAL A 49 2.01 -9.03 3.62
CA VAL A 49 1.95 -10.39 3.05
C VAL A 49 1.01 -11.29 3.85
N VAL A 50 1.06 -11.23 5.19
CA VAL A 50 0.10 -11.96 6.07
C VAL A 50 -1.35 -11.51 5.83
N LYS A 51 -1.60 -10.21 5.67
CA LYS A 51 -2.94 -9.70 5.32
C LYS A 51 -3.39 -10.18 3.94
N GLN A 52 -2.50 -10.17 2.95
CA GLN A 52 -2.81 -10.68 1.61
C GLN A 52 -3.13 -12.18 1.64
N TYR A 53 -2.39 -12.96 2.43
CA TYR A 53 -2.65 -14.38 2.66
C TYR A 53 -4.03 -14.59 3.31
N SER A 54 -4.32 -13.85 4.37
CA SER A 54 -5.62 -13.83 5.07
C SER A 54 -6.79 -13.62 4.11
N ILE A 55 -6.65 -12.66 3.18
CA ILE A 55 -7.68 -12.33 2.19
C ILE A 55 -7.80 -13.44 1.13
N ASN A 56 -6.68 -13.88 0.56
CA ASN A 56 -6.65 -14.87 -0.52
C ASN A 56 -7.18 -16.25 -0.09
N LYS A 57 -6.89 -16.68 1.15
CA LYS A 57 -7.40 -17.94 1.72
C LYS A 57 -8.79 -17.79 2.34
N THR A 58 -9.33 -16.58 2.42
CA THR A 58 -10.62 -16.29 3.08
C THR A 58 -10.61 -16.79 4.54
N ARG A 59 -9.48 -16.57 5.24
CA ARG A 59 -9.21 -16.99 6.62
C ARG A 59 -8.76 -15.77 7.43
N PRO A 60 -9.56 -15.27 8.38
CA PRO A 60 -9.18 -14.12 9.19
C PRO A 60 -8.00 -14.49 10.08
N ILE A 61 -6.94 -13.70 9.99
CA ILE A 61 -5.72 -13.83 10.79
C ILE A 61 -5.60 -12.65 11.75
N LYS A 62 -5.13 -12.90 12.97
CA LYS A 62 -4.82 -11.90 13.99
C LYS A 62 -3.35 -11.98 14.38
N PHE A 63 -2.76 -10.84 14.74
CA PHE A 63 -1.39 -10.81 15.29
C PHE A 63 -1.48 -10.89 16.81
N THR A 64 -0.94 -11.96 17.41
CA THR A 64 -0.94 -12.16 18.87
C THR A 64 0.33 -11.62 19.54
N LYS A 65 1.44 -11.61 18.80
CA LYS A 65 2.67 -10.91 19.20
C LYS A 65 3.02 -9.94 18.09
N ASN A 66 3.23 -8.67 18.44
CA ASN A 66 3.57 -7.61 17.51
C ASN A 66 4.58 -6.65 18.15
N MET A 67 5.77 -7.17 18.39
CA MET A 67 6.92 -6.40 18.87
C MET A 67 7.78 -6.00 17.68
N ARG A 68 8.69 -5.03 17.90
CA ARG A 68 9.68 -4.65 16.88
C ARG A 68 10.52 -5.85 16.41
N THR A 69 10.83 -6.77 17.31
CA THR A 69 11.75 -7.88 17.03
C THR A 69 11.07 -9.23 16.85
N LYS A 70 9.77 -9.33 17.15
CA LYS A 70 9.04 -10.61 17.19
C LYS A 70 7.58 -10.41 16.78
N ILE A 71 7.15 -11.12 15.75
CA ILE A 71 5.77 -11.11 15.28
C ILE A 71 5.24 -12.54 15.19
N ARG A 72 4.03 -12.74 15.71
CA ARG A 72 3.27 -13.97 15.55
C ARG A 72 1.90 -13.67 14.97
N ALA A 73 1.62 -14.25 13.81
CA ALA A 73 0.31 -14.25 13.17
C ALA A 73 -0.35 -15.62 13.42
N VAL A 74 -1.61 -15.62 13.85
CA VAL A 74 -2.39 -16.84 14.10
C VAL A 74 -3.74 -16.73 13.44
N CYS A 75 -4.33 -17.86 13.06
CA CYS A 75 -5.72 -17.88 12.62
C CYS A 75 -6.63 -17.37 13.75
N LYS A 76 -7.72 -16.67 13.40
CA LYS A 76 -8.67 -16.13 14.38
C LYS A 76 -9.59 -17.20 14.97
N SER A 77 -9.84 -18.30 14.23
CA SER A 77 -10.66 -19.42 14.72
C SER A 77 -9.97 -20.12 15.89
N GLU A 78 -10.73 -20.47 16.92
CA GLU A 78 -10.22 -21.01 18.19
C GLU A 78 -9.50 -22.34 18.01
N ASP A 79 -10.05 -23.27 17.23
CA ASP A 79 -9.48 -24.60 17.01
C ASP A 79 -8.56 -24.69 15.79
N CYS A 80 -7.97 -23.56 15.38
CA CYS A 80 -7.10 -23.52 14.20
C CYS A 80 -5.63 -23.44 14.57
N GLY A 81 -4.89 -24.51 14.24
CA GLY A 81 -3.45 -24.60 14.47
C GLY A 81 -2.59 -23.70 13.58
N TRP A 82 -3.14 -23.09 12.53
CA TRP A 82 -2.35 -22.27 11.60
C TRP A 82 -1.69 -21.08 12.30
N PHE A 83 -0.38 -20.95 12.14
CA PHE A 83 0.36 -19.76 12.54
C PHE A 83 1.64 -19.56 11.73
N VAL A 84 2.13 -18.32 11.74
CA VAL A 84 3.46 -17.95 11.26
C VAL A 84 4.14 -17.13 12.35
N TYR A 85 5.37 -17.50 12.65
CA TYR A 85 6.23 -16.78 13.58
C TYR A 85 7.48 -16.28 12.85
N ALA A 86 7.71 -14.98 12.95
CA ALA A 86 8.88 -14.31 12.43
C ALA A 86 9.58 -13.51 13.54
N SER A 87 10.89 -13.44 13.48
CA SER A 87 11.71 -12.65 14.40
C SER A 87 12.76 -11.86 13.64
N GLU A 88 13.31 -10.85 14.30
CA GLU A 88 14.44 -10.06 13.83
C GLU A 88 15.55 -10.96 13.28
N HIS A 89 16.10 -10.53 12.15
CA HIS A 89 17.24 -11.14 11.50
C HIS A 89 18.41 -10.15 11.53
N ASP A 90 19.57 -10.63 11.99
CA ASP A 90 20.85 -9.92 11.98
C ASP A 90 20.84 -8.53 12.62
N LYS A 91 20.06 -8.35 13.71
CA LYS A 91 19.92 -7.07 14.44
C LYS A 91 19.52 -5.89 13.54
N SER A 92 18.86 -6.18 12.41
CA SER A 92 18.41 -5.20 11.44
C SER A 92 16.90 -4.96 11.56
N THR A 93 16.32 -4.17 10.66
CA THR A 93 14.85 -4.05 10.56
C THR A 93 14.19 -5.30 9.97
N SER A 94 14.97 -6.17 9.34
CA SER A 94 14.48 -7.35 8.64
C SER A 94 13.99 -8.43 9.60
N VAL A 95 13.02 -9.21 9.13
CA VAL A 95 12.45 -10.32 9.90
C VAL A 95 12.49 -11.60 9.10
N GLN A 96 12.95 -12.66 9.74
CA GLN A 96 12.99 -13.99 9.18
C GLN A 96 11.87 -14.85 9.76
N VAL A 97 11.19 -15.60 8.90
CA VAL A 97 10.24 -16.64 9.28
C VAL A 97 11.00 -17.78 9.95
N LYS A 98 10.72 -18.02 11.23
CA LYS A 98 11.37 -19.07 12.03
C LYS A 98 10.52 -20.33 12.13
N THR A 99 9.20 -20.18 12.12
CA THR A 99 8.29 -21.32 12.28
C THR A 99 7.00 -21.04 11.54
N VAL A 100 6.49 -22.07 10.86
CA VAL A 100 5.23 -22.03 10.13
C VAL A 100 4.46 -23.31 10.46
N GLU A 101 3.17 -23.16 10.74
CA GLU A 101 2.19 -24.23 10.65
C GLU A 101 1.22 -23.84 9.53
N GLU A 102 1.33 -24.54 8.41
CA GLU A 102 0.57 -24.21 7.18
C GLU A 102 -0.85 -24.75 7.18
N LYS A 103 -1.15 -25.75 8.02
CA LYS A 103 -2.44 -26.43 7.99
C LYS A 103 -3.52 -25.62 8.71
N HIS A 104 -4.49 -25.17 7.92
CA HIS A 104 -5.77 -24.69 8.47
C HIS A 104 -6.73 -25.87 8.70
N THR A 105 -7.22 -26.00 9.92
CA THR A 105 -8.32 -26.91 10.30
C THR A 105 -9.70 -26.23 10.30
N CYS A 106 -9.75 -24.89 10.22
CA CYS A 106 -10.99 -24.14 10.23
C CYS A 106 -11.60 -23.94 8.83
N SER A 107 -12.89 -23.57 8.77
CA SER A 107 -13.64 -23.24 7.55
C SER A 107 -13.41 -21.82 7.02
N ARG A 108 -13.86 -21.53 5.78
CA ARG A 108 -13.81 -20.19 5.16
C ARG A 108 -14.74 -19.23 5.89
N HIS A 109 -14.27 -18.00 6.11
CA HIS A 109 -15.09 -16.94 6.70
C HIS A 109 -15.28 -15.80 5.72
N HIS A 110 -16.53 -15.44 5.44
CA HIS A 110 -16.85 -14.34 4.54
C HIS A 110 -16.49 -12.96 5.09
N ILE A 111 -16.24 -12.83 6.39
CA ILE A 111 -15.90 -11.56 7.02
C ILE A 111 -14.40 -11.55 7.35
N ASN A 112 -13.64 -10.68 6.68
CA ASN A 112 -12.21 -10.52 6.94
C ASN A 112 -11.85 -9.04 7.06
N LYS A 113 -11.40 -8.62 8.25
CA LYS A 113 -10.99 -7.23 8.52
C LYS A 113 -9.70 -6.83 7.79
N ALA A 114 -8.93 -7.80 7.29
CA ALA A 114 -7.75 -7.51 6.46
C ALA A 114 -8.12 -6.82 5.14
N ALA A 115 -9.30 -7.12 4.58
CA ALA A 115 -9.85 -6.44 3.40
C ALA A 115 -10.51 -5.09 3.79
N GLY A 116 -9.68 -4.18 4.34
CA GLY A 116 -10.10 -2.83 4.70
C GLY A 116 -10.26 -1.89 3.50
N SER A 117 -10.73 -0.67 3.73
CA SER A 117 -10.99 0.32 2.68
C SER A 117 -9.74 0.67 1.88
N LYS A 118 -8.59 0.88 2.55
CA LYS A 118 -7.29 1.17 1.89
C LYS A 118 -6.84 0.03 0.97
N TRP A 119 -6.96 -1.21 1.43
CA TRP A 119 -6.56 -2.38 0.64
C TRP A 119 -7.49 -2.58 -0.57
N LEU A 120 -8.80 -2.42 -0.36
CA LEU A 120 -9.79 -2.47 -1.44
C LEU A 120 -9.54 -1.35 -2.46
N ALA A 121 -9.18 -0.16 -1.97
CA ALA A 121 -8.88 0.98 -2.82
C ALA A 121 -7.70 0.69 -3.76
N LYS A 122 -6.56 0.24 -3.21
CA LYS A 122 -5.40 -0.18 -4.02
C LYS A 122 -5.77 -1.30 -5.00
N LYS A 123 -6.49 -2.34 -4.57
CA LYS A 123 -6.82 -3.50 -5.41
C LYS A 123 -7.75 -3.18 -6.60
N TYR A 124 -8.70 -2.26 -6.42
CA TYR A 124 -9.73 -1.97 -7.42
C TYR A 124 -9.55 -0.62 -8.11
N MET A 125 -8.48 0.12 -7.84
CA MET A 125 -8.20 1.43 -8.42
C MET A 125 -8.30 1.42 -9.95
N ASP A 126 -7.65 0.47 -10.60
CA ASP A 126 -7.61 0.36 -12.07
C ASP A 126 -9.00 0.25 -12.70
N ARG A 127 -9.96 -0.35 -11.99
CA ARG A 127 -11.34 -0.47 -12.49
C ARG A 127 -12.08 0.85 -12.50
N PHE A 128 -11.72 1.76 -11.60
CA PHE A 128 -12.27 3.10 -11.56
C PHE A 128 -11.55 4.06 -12.51
N VAL A 129 -10.30 3.77 -12.88
CA VAL A 129 -9.64 4.48 -13.99
C VAL A 129 -10.41 4.23 -15.29
N VAL A 130 -10.81 2.98 -15.56
CA VAL A 130 -11.59 2.62 -16.76
C VAL A 130 -13.06 3.02 -16.64
N ASN A 131 -13.66 2.89 -15.45
CA ASN A 131 -15.06 3.23 -15.19
C ASN A 131 -15.21 4.07 -13.91
N PRO A 132 -14.99 5.40 -13.98
CA PRO A 132 -15.07 6.28 -12.82
C PRO A 132 -16.45 6.34 -12.16
N SER A 133 -17.51 6.09 -12.93
CA SER A 133 -18.90 6.17 -12.47
C SER A 133 -19.40 4.88 -11.80
N MET A 134 -18.54 3.87 -11.60
CA MET A 134 -18.92 2.60 -11.00
C MET A 134 -19.68 2.78 -9.66
N PRO A 135 -20.91 2.23 -9.51
CA PRO A 135 -21.68 2.36 -8.29
C PRO A 135 -21.14 1.46 -7.17
N THR A 136 -21.28 1.90 -5.93
CA THR A 136 -20.79 1.17 -4.73
C THR A 136 -21.39 -0.24 -4.60
N LYS A 137 -22.65 -0.43 -5.02
CA LYS A 137 -23.29 -1.75 -5.09
C LYS A 137 -22.57 -2.69 -6.06
N ALA A 138 -22.12 -2.19 -7.22
CA ALA A 138 -21.38 -2.99 -8.19
C ALA A 138 -19.98 -3.36 -7.66
N LEU A 139 -19.29 -2.43 -7.00
CA LEU A 139 -18.03 -2.73 -6.32
C LEU A 139 -18.20 -3.81 -5.25
N SER A 140 -19.23 -3.70 -4.40
CA SER A 140 -19.52 -4.72 -3.39
C SER A 140 -19.78 -6.11 -3.98
N LYS A 141 -20.60 -6.20 -5.05
CA LYS A 141 -20.84 -7.45 -5.78
C LYS A 141 -19.55 -8.03 -6.37
N THR A 142 -18.70 -7.17 -6.92
CA THR A 142 -17.39 -7.55 -7.48
C THR A 142 -16.49 -8.15 -6.42
N VAL A 143 -16.37 -7.48 -5.26
CA VAL A 143 -15.59 -7.96 -4.11
C VAL A 143 -16.08 -9.32 -3.64
N PHE A 144 -17.40 -9.51 -3.54
CA PHE A 144 -17.98 -10.80 -3.14
C PHE A 144 -17.71 -11.88 -4.19
N ARG A 145 -17.83 -11.58 -5.48
CA ARG A 145 -17.61 -12.54 -6.57
C ARG A 145 -16.16 -13.05 -6.57
N GLU A 146 -15.20 -12.15 -6.45
CA GLU A 146 -13.77 -12.43 -6.60
C GLU A 146 -13.11 -12.95 -5.32
N LEU A 147 -13.42 -12.35 -4.16
CA LEU A 147 -12.77 -12.68 -2.90
C LEU A 147 -13.61 -13.55 -1.97
N LYS A 148 -14.88 -13.77 -2.32
CA LYS A 148 -15.88 -14.42 -1.45
C LYS A 148 -16.02 -13.71 -0.09
N LEU A 149 -15.75 -12.40 -0.04
CA LEU A 149 -15.82 -11.59 1.16
C LEU A 149 -17.07 -10.70 1.17
N LYS A 150 -17.78 -10.70 2.29
CA LYS A 150 -18.84 -9.74 2.64
C LYS A 150 -18.19 -8.57 3.36
N VAL A 151 -18.19 -7.41 2.71
CA VAL A 151 -17.63 -6.16 3.24
C VAL A 151 -18.74 -5.21 3.66
N LYS A 152 -18.54 -4.47 4.75
CA LYS A 152 -19.52 -3.48 5.22
C LYS A 152 -19.69 -2.36 4.17
N ARG A 153 -20.92 -1.87 4.03
CA ARG A 153 -21.25 -0.77 3.08
C ARG A 153 -20.41 0.48 3.32
N THR A 154 -20.17 0.84 4.57
CA THR A 154 -19.32 1.99 4.95
C THR A 154 -17.89 1.82 4.44
N THR A 155 -17.30 0.63 4.59
CA THR A 155 -15.95 0.32 4.08
C THR A 155 -15.86 0.43 2.57
N ILE A 156 -16.89 -0.02 1.84
CA ILE A 156 -16.97 0.13 0.38
C ILE A 156 -17.08 1.59 -0.04
N TYR A 157 -17.89 2.38 0.67
CA TYR A 157 -18.03 3.80 0.42
C TYR A 157 -16.70 4.54 0.62
N THR A 158 -16.03 4.30 1.75
CA THR A 158 -14.70 4.87 2.03
C THR A 158 -13.67 4.40 1.01
N ALA A 159 -13.70 3.13 0.58
CA ALA A 159 -12.80 2.64 -0.47
C ALA A 159 -13.01 3.39 -1.78
N LYS A 160 -14.26 3.58 -2.23
CA LYS A 160 -14.56 4.36 -3.43
C LYS A 160 -14.06 5.81 -3.32
N ALA A 161 -14.32 6.47 -2.20
CA ALA A 161 -13.84 7.84 -1.97
C ALA A 161 -12.31 7.93 -2.03
N LEU A 162 -11.60 6.98 -1.40
CA LEU A 162 -10.14 6.90 -1.48
C LEU A 162 -9.65 6.69 -2.92
N ILE A 163 -10.30 5.82 -3.69
CA ILE A 163 -9.96 5.61 -5.11
C ILE A 163 -10.10 6.92 -5.90
N GLN A 164 -11.20 7.65 -5.70
CA GLN A 164 -11.42 8.93 -6.38
C GLN A 164 -10.34 9.95 -6.01
N THR A 165 -9.99 10.07 -4.72
CA THR A 165 -8.89 10.94 -4.28
C THR A 165 -7.55 10.54 -4.88
N MET A 166 -7.23 9.24 -4.94
CA MET A 166 -5.98 8.76 -5.54
C MET A 166 -5.91 9.07 -7.04
N ILE A 167 -7.02 8.88 -7.78
CA ILE A 167 -7.09 9.20 -9.20
C ILE A 167 -6.92 10.70 -9.43
N SER A 168 -7.66 11.55 -8.68
CA SER A 168 -7.54 13.01 -8.78
C SER A 168 -6.13 13.51 -8.45
N GLY A 169 -5.53 13.01 -7.35
CA GLY A 169 -4.15 13.37 -6.99
C GLY A 169 -3.14 12.95 -8.05
N THR A 170 -3.30 11.76 -8.66
CA THR A 170 -2.43 11.31 -9.77
C THR A 170 -2.53 12.25 -10.96
N VAL A 171 -3.74 12.73 -11.29
CA VAL A 171 -3.97 13.68 -12.38
C VAL A 171 -3.32 15.04 -12.07
N GLU A 172 -3.49 15.55 -10.85
CA GLU A 172 -2.85 16.80 -10.40
C GLU A 172 -1.32 16.72 -10.44
N GLU A 173 -0.75 15.61 -9.95
CA GLU A 173 0.70 15.35 -10.02
C GLU A 173 1.22 15.28 -11.46
N GLN A 174 0.44 14.69 -12.37
CA GLN A 174 0.79 14.66 -13.79
C GLN A 174 0.78 16.05 -14.41
N TYR A 175 -0.24 16.86 -14.15
CA TYR A 175 -0.28 18.26 -14.61
C TYR A 175 0.83 19.11 -13.98
N GLY A 176 1.19 18.87 -12.71
CA GLY A 176 2.30 19.55 -12.04
C GLY A 176 3.62 19.37 -12.79
N LYS A 177 3.94 18.15 -13.24
CA LYS A 177 5.16 17.87 -14.01
C LYS A 177 5.25 18.67 -15.31
N PHE A 178 4.11 18.91 -15.98
CA PHE A 178 4.09 19.75 -17.17
C PHE A 178 4.45 21.20 -16.83
N TRP A 179 3.91 21.74 -15.73
CA TRP A 179 4.25 23.09 -15.27
C TRP A 179 5.72 23.22 -14.87
N ASP A 180 6.27 22.23 -14.17
CA ASP A 180 7.69 22.18 -13.82
C ASP A 180 8.56 22.21 -15.09
N TYR A 181 8.23 21.36 -16.07
CA TYR A 181 8.93 21.32 -17.35
C TYR A 181 8.86 22.66 -18.10
N LEU A 182 7.68 23.30 -18.14
CA LEU A 182 7.54 24.62 -18.76
C LEU A 182 8.31 25.71 -18.03
N SER A 183 8.36 25.66 -16.71
CA SER A 183 9.15 26.59 -15.91
C SER A 183 10.64 26.46 -16.25
N GLU A 184 11.11 25.22 -16.42
CA GLU A 184 12.49 24.90 -16.75
C GLU A 184 12.83 25.31 -18.20
N LEU A 185 11.92 25.08 -19.14
CA LEU A 185 12.08 25.51 -20.52
C LEU A 185 12.20 27.04 -20.64
N LYS A 186 11.38 27.79 -19.86
CA LYS A 186 11.48 29.25 -19.79
C LYS A 186 12.78 29.71 -19.10
N ARG A 187 13.24 28.98 -18.08
CA ARG A 187 14.52 29.27 -17.40
C ARG A 187 15.71 29.16 -18.35
N VAL A 188 15.77 28.09 -19.13
CA VAL A 188 16.89 27.83 -20.08
C VAL A 188 16.77 28.72 -21.33
N HIS A 189 15.55 28.97 -21.80
CA HIS A 189 15.29 29.78 -22.99
C HIS A 189 14.21 30.84 -22.71
N PRO A 190 14.58 32.03 -22.18
CA PRO A 190 13.63 33.06 -21.76
C PRO A 190 12.73 33.64 -22.86
N ARG A 191 13.12 33.47 -24.13
CA ARG A 191 12.35 33.91 -25.30
C ARG A 191 11.36 32.86 -25.81
N THR A 192 11.36 31.66 -25.23
CA THR A 192 10.47 30.57 -25.65
C THR A 192 9.08 30.77 -25.06
N THR A 193 8.07 30.76 -25.93
CA THR A 193 6.66 30.76 -25.54
C THR A 193 6.11 29.34 -25.66
N ALA A 194 5.59 28.80 -24.57
CA ALA A 194 4.92 27.51 -24.55
C ALA A 194 3.49 27.71 -24.04
N MET A 195 2.53 27.06 -24.72
CA MET A 195 1.11 27.11 -24.40
C MET A 195 0.61 25.69 -24.15
N ILE A 196 -0.02 25.46 -23.01
CA ILE A 196 -0.75 24.22 -22.73
C ILE A 196 -2.18 24.43 -23.19
N LYS A 197 -2.63 23.59 -24.11
CA LYS A 197 -4.04 23.48 -24.45
C LYS A 197 -4.61 22.32 -23.65
N LEU A 198 -5.64 22.62 -22.85
CA LEU A 198 -6.46 21.60 -22.20
C LEU A 198 -7.62 21.31 -23.16
N ASP A 199 -7.78 20.05 -23.54
CA ASP A 199 -8.90 19.59 -24.37
C ASP A 199 -10.14 19.24 -23.53
#